data_AF-A0A2H6NJK3-F1
#
_entry.id   AF-A0A2H6NJK3-F1
#
_cell.length_a   1.000
_cell.length_b   1.000
_cell.length_c   1.000
_cell.angle_alpha   90.00
_cell.angle_beta   90.00
_cell.angle_gamma   90.00
#
_symmetry.space_group_name_H-M   'P 1'
#
loop_
_entity.id
_entity.type
_entity.pdbx_description
1 polymer ?
#
loop_
_entity_poly.entity_id
_entity_poly.type
_entity_poly.pdbx_seq_one_letter_code
_entity_poly.pdbx_strand_id
1 'polypeptide(L)'
;TYMRLDGSSKISERRDMVADFQNRNDIFVFLLSTRAGGLGINLTAADTVIFYDSDWNPTVDQQAMDRAHRLGQTKQVTVYRLICKGTIEERILQRAKEKSEIQRMVISGGNFKPDTLKPKEVVSLLLDDEELEKKLRQRQEEKRQQEETNRVKE
;
A
#
# COMPACT_ATOMS: atom_id res chain seq x y z
N THR A 1 2.73 -27.47 8.87
CA THR A 1 1.50 -27.05 9.57
C THR A 1 1.33 -25.55 9.47
N TYR A 2 0.10 -25.03 9.46
CA TYR A 2 -0.18 -23.58 9.40
C TYR A 2 -1.17 -23.14 10.48
N MET A 3 -1.17 -21.85 10.78
CA MET A 3 -2.17 -21.17 11.62
C MET A 3 -2.84 -20.03 10.85
N ARG A 4 -4.05 -19.65 11.23
CA ARG A 4 -4.81 -18.55 10.60
C ARG A 4 -5.46 -17.68 11.66
N LEU A 5 -5.25 -16.37 11.57
CA LEU A 5 -5.86 -15.37 12.41
C LEU A 5 -6.56 -14.31 11.54
N ASP A 6 -7.88 -14.23 11.70
CA ASP A 6 -8.72 -13.27 10.98
C ASP A 6 -9.76 -12.60 11.89
N GLY A 7 -10.68 -11.83 11.30
CA GLY A 7 -11.73 -11.12 12.02
C GLY A 7 -12.73 -12.01 12.76
N SER A 8 -12.85 -13.28 12.38
CA SER A 8 -13.80 -14.24 12.98
C SER A 8 -13.24 -14.94 14.21
N SER A 9 -11.92 -14.92 14.41
CA SER A 9 -11.27 -15.57 15.56
C SER A 9 -11.59 -14.85 16.87
N LYS A 10 -11.92 -15.61 17.93
CA LYS A 10 -12.20 -15.06 19.27
C LYS A 10 -10.96 -14.39 19.87
N ILE A 11 -11.19 -13.36 20.67
CA ILE A 11 -10.09 -12.59 21.30
C ILE A 11 -9.21 -13.45 22.22
N SER A 12 -9.80 -14.40 22.94
CA SER A 12 -9.08 -15.34 23.79
C SER A 12 -8.09 -16.20 22.99
N GLU A 13 -8.58 -16.81 21.90
CA GLU A 13 -7.79 -17.70 21.04
C GLU A 13 -6.67 -16.96 20.30
N ARG A 14 -6.83 -15.66 20.03
CA ARG A 14 -5.78 -14.86 19.37
C ARG A 14 -4.47 -14.83 20.15
N ARG A 15 -4.54 -14.72 21.48
CA ARG A 15 -3.33 -14.68 22.32
C ARG A 15 -2.62 -16.04 22.29
N ASP A 16 -3.39 -17.11 22.41
CA ASP A 16 -2.87 -18.47 22.43
C ASP A 16 -2.24 -18.83 21.07
N MET A 17 -2.88 -18.48 19.95
CA MET A 17 -2.32 -18.69 18.60
C MET A 17 -1.00 -17.94 18.38
N VAL A 18 -0.91 -16.69 18.86
CA VAL A 18 0.33 -15.90 18.74
C VAL A 18 1.43 -16.48 19.61
N ALA A 19 1.10 -16.91 20.84
CA ALA A 19 2.05 -17.56 21.74
C ALA A 19 2.55 -18.90 21.17
N ASP A 20 1.65 -19.70 20.60
CA ASP A 20 2.00 -20.96 19.96
C ASP A 20 2.95 -20.73 18.78
N PHE A 21 2.62 -19.82 17.87
CA PHE A 21 3.49 -19.51 16.73
C PHE A 21 4.89 -19.04 17.13
N GLN A 22 5.01 -18.36 18.26
CA GLN A 22 6.28 -17.84 18.76
C GLN A 22 7.16 -18.92 19.43
N ASN A 23 6.54 -19.93 20.05
CA ASN A 23 7.24 -20.93 20.84
C ASN A 23 7.41 -22.28 20.14
N ARG A 24 6.58 -22.56 19.12
CA ARG A 24 6.53 -23.84 18.44
C ARG A 24 7.17 -23.77 17.05
N ASN A 25 8.15 -24.65 16.82
CA ASN A 25 8.87 -24.73 15.55
C ASN A 25 8.19 -25.63 14.50
N ASP A 26 7.09 -26.31 14.84
CA ASP A 26 6.36 -27.19 13.91
C ASP A 26 5.37 -26.42 13.00
N ILE A 27 5.16 -25.13 13.28
CA ILE A 27 4.29 -24.24 12.51
C ILE A 27 5.16 -23.42 11.56
N PHE A 28 5.01 -23.65 10.26
CA PHE A 28 5.82 -22.97 9.24
C PHE A 28 5.16 -21.68 8.74
N VAL A 29 3.83 -21.63 8.70
CA VAL A 29 3.08 -20.51 8.11
C VAL A 29 2.05 -19.97 9.10
N PHE A 30 2.02 -18.66 9.24
CA PHE A 30 1.00 -17.94 10.00
C PHE A 30 0.26 -16.98 9.07
N LEU A 31 -0.99 -17.30 8.75
CA LEU A 31 -1.84 -16.52 7.86
C LEU A 31 -2.57 -15.43 8.64
N LEU A 32 -2.45 -14.21 8.16
CA LEU A 32 -3.06 -13.02 8.76
C LEU A 32 -3.80 -12.24 7.71
N SER A 33 -4.95 -11.69 8.10
CA SER A 33 -5.51 -10.55 7.36
C SER A 33 -4.77 -9.27 7.77
N THR A 34 -4.45 -8.40 6.82
CA THR A 34 -3.71 -7.13 7.01
C THR A 34 -4.36 -6.27 8.11
N ARG A 35 -5.70 -6.26 8.17
CA ARG A 35 -6.45 -5.57 9.24
C ARG A 35 -6.29 -6.22 10.62
N ALA A 36 -6.29 -7.55 10.70
CA ALA A 36 -6.01 -8.23 11.97
C ALA A 36 -4.55 -8.05 12.43
N GLY A 37 -3.62 -7.84 11.50
CA GLY A 37 -2.22 -7.51 11.79
C GLY A 37 -2.02 -6.14 12.47
N GLY A 38 -2.96 -5.20 12.28
CA GLY A 38 -2.94 -3.86 12.91
C GLY A 38 -3.23 -3.86 14.42
N LEU A 39 -3.55 -5.02 15.02
CA LEU A 39 -3.98 -5.15 16.42
C LEU A 39 -2.84 -5.10 17.46
N GLY A 40 -1.59 -4.89 17.05
CA GLY A 40 -0.49 -4.72 18.00
C GLY A 40 0.26 -6.00 18.39
N ILE A 41 0.01 -7.13 17.71
CA ILE A 41 0.63 -8.44 18.01
C ILE A 41 2.14 -8.50 17.73
N ASN A 42 2.83 -9.51 18.29
CA ASN A 42 4.26 -9.75 18.08
C ASN A 42 4.46 -11.03 17.29
N LEU A 43 5.18 -10.96 16.16
CA LEU A 43 5.46 -12.10 15.28
C LEU A 43 6.96 -12.23 15.01
N THR A 44 7.78 -12.03 16.04
CA THR A 44 9.24 -12.07 15.99
C THR A 44 9.82 -13.45 15.66
N ALA A 45 9.05 -14.53 15.71
CA ALA A 45 9.47 -15.84 15.21
C ALA A 45 9.53 -15.91 13.67
N ALA A 46 8.74 -15.06 12.98
CA ALA A 46 8.73 -15.01 11.52
C ALA A 46 9.90 -14.21 10.98
N ASP A 47 10.63 -14.78 10.02
CA ASP A 47 11.71 -14.14 9.27
C ASP A 47 11.28 -13.71 7.86
N THR A 48 10.18 -14.26 7.34
CA THR A 48 9.68 -13.92 6.00
C THR A 48 8.25 -13.42 6.07
N VAL A 49 8.00 -12.24 5.49
CA VAL A 49 6.67 -11.64 5.34
C VAL A 49 6.32 -11.61 3.86
N ILE A 50 5.14 -12.12 3.50
CA ILE A 50 4.65 -12.13 2.12
C ILE A 50 3.33 -11.37 2.08
N PHE A 51 3.30 -10.26 1.35
CA PHE A 51 2.07 -9.57 0.97
C PHE A 51 1.52 -10.23 -0.29
N TYR A 52 0.36 -10.86 -0.15
CA TYR A 52 -0.36 -11.47 -1.25
C TYR A 52 -1.10 -10.42 -2.08
N ASP A 53 -1.75 -9.49 -1.41
CA ASP A 53 -2.42 -8.33 -1.98
C ASP A 53 -1.77 -7.03 -1.47
N SER A 54 -2.04 -5.92 -2.18
CA SER A 54 -1.56 -4.59 -1.79
C SER A 54 -2.74 -3.72 -1.40
N ASP A 55 -2.68 -3.11 -0.21
CA ASP A 55 -3.69 -2.15 0.23
C ASP A 55 -3.47 -0.78 -0.45
N TRP A 56 -4.54 -0.01 -0.58
CA TRP A 56 -4.52 1.37 -1.07
C TRP A 56 -3.86 2.33 -0.06
N ASN A 57 -3.77 1.92 1.20
CA ASN A 57 -3.13 2.66 2.27
C ASN A 57 -1.78 2.01 2.66
N PRO A 58 -0.64 2.65 2.33
CA PRO A 58 0.69 2.09 2.61
C PRO A 58 0.97 1.91 4.12
N THR A 59 0.27 2.65 4.98
CA THR A 59 0.49 2.56 6.44
C THR A 59 0.01 1.24 7.03
N VAL A 60 -0.99 0.59 6.44
CA VAL A 60 -1.51 -0.69 6.92
C VAL A 60 -0.46 -1.78 6.70
N ASP A 61 0.13 -1.80 5.50
CA ASP A 61 1.19 -2.74 5.14
C ASP A 61 2.45 -2.52 5.98
N GLN A 62 2.83 -1.25 6.22
CA GLN A 62 3.97 -0.93 7.08
C GLN A 62 3.73 -1.45 8.52
N GLN A 63 2.55 -1.20 9.08
CA GLN A 63 2.21 -1.70 10.41
C GLN A 63 2.18 -3.23 10.51
N ALA A 64 1.78 -3.92 9.45
CA ALA A 64 1.81 -5.37 9.38
C ALA A 64 3.25 -5.91 9.35
N MET A 65 4.13 -5.27 8.57
CA MET A 65 5.56 -5.58 8.52
C MET A 65 6.24 -5.39 9.88
N ASP A 66 5.93 -4.30 10.59
CA ASP A 66 6.47 -3.97 11.90
C ASP A 66 6.10 -5.01 12.99
N ARG A 67 5.15 -5.93 12.72
CA ARG A 67 4.86 -7.05 13.63
C ARG A 67 5.98 -8.09 13.66
N ALA A 68 6.62 -8.32 12.52
CA ALA A 68 7.76 -9.24 12.37
C ALA A 68 9.10 -8.50 12.53
N HIS A 69 9.21 -7.28 11.98
CA HIS A 69 10.35 -6.39 12.16
C HIS A 69 10.22 -5.62 13.49
N ARG A 70 10.30 -6.36 14.60
CA ARG A 70 10.08 -5.83 15.95
C ARG A 70 11.24 -6.14 16.88
N LEU A 71 11.37 -5.36 17.96
CA LEU A 71 12.35 -5.61 19.02
C LEU A 71 12.18 -7.04 19.57
N GLY A 72 13.27 -7.81 19.60
CA GLY A 72 13.27 -9.24 19.95
C GLY A 72 13.45 -10.18 18.76
N GLN A 73 13.37 -9.66 17.53
CA GLN A 73 13.76 -10.40 16.32
C GLN A 73 15.29 -10.58 16.27
N THR A 74 15.74 -11.80 15.98
CA THR A 74 17.16 -12.16 15.87
C THR A 74 17.58 -12.50 14.44
N LYS A 75 16.61 -12.79 13.57
CA LYS A 75 16.83 -13.15 12.16
C LYS A 75 16.58 -11.95 11.25
N GLN A 76 17.22 -11.95 10.07
CA GLN A 76 16.93 -10.96 9.05
C GLN A 76 15.51 -11.13 8.51
N VAL A 77 14.70 -10.07 8.59
CA VAL A 77 13.34 -10.09 8.07
C VAL A 77 13.34 -9.74 6.58
N THR A 78 12.84 -10.64 5.74
CA THR A 78 12.69 -10.42 4.30
C THR A 78 11.22 -10.23 3.95
N VAL A 79 10.93 -9.18 3.20
CA VAL A 79 9.56 -8.82 2.82
C VAL A 79 9.39 -8.98 1.32
N TYR A 80 8.48 -9.85 0.93
CA TYR A 80 8.05 -10.04 -0.46
C TYR A 80 6.67 -9.43 -0.67
N ARG A 81 6.49 -8.82 -1.83
CA ARG A 81 5.19 -8.35 -2.30
C ARG A 81 4.94 -8.93 -3.67
N LEU A 82 3.88 -9.71 -3.79
CA LEU A 82 3.49 -10.32 -5.05
C LEU A 82 2.65 -9.31 -5.83
N ILE A 83 2.97 -9.12 -7.10
CA ILE A 83 2.30 -8.17 -7.99
C ILE A 83 2.16 -8.82 -9.36
N CYS A 84 0.95 -8.83 -9.88
CA CYS A 84 0.65 -9.31 -11.22
C CYS A 84 0.89 -8.21 -12.26
N LYS A 85 1.66 -8.53 -13.30
CA LYS A 85 1.95 -7.60 -14.40
C LYS A 85 0.71 -7.37 -15.26
N GLY A 86 0.45 -6.13 -15.65
CA GLY A 86 -0.67 -5.77 -16.54
C GLY A 86 -2.04 -5.83 -15.86
N THR A 87 -2.09 -5.88 -14.52
CA THR A 87 -3.34 -5.80 -13.76
C THR A 87 -3.45 -4.47 -13.02
N ILE A 88 -4.59 -4.24 -12.38
CA ILE A 88 -4.84 -3.07 -11.54
C ILE A 88 -3.83 -2.93 -10.38
N GLU A 89 -3.17 -4.02 -9.98
CA GLU A 89 -2.24 -4.05 -8.85
C GLU A 89 -1.04 -3.11 -9.03
N GLU A 90 -0.56 -2.93 -10.28
CA GLU A 90 0.50 -1.98 -10.59
C GLU A 90 0.07 -0.53 -10.29
N ARG A 91 -1.19 -0.19 -10.60
CA ARG A 91 -1.74 1.14 -10.30
C ARG A 91 -1.92 1.34 -8.80
N ILE A 92 -2.42 0.32 -8.08
CA ILE A 92 -2.58 0.38 -6.62
C ILE A 92 -1.23 0.62 -5.95
N LEU A 93 -0.19 -0.12 -6.35
CA LEU A 93 1.16 0.06 -5.83
C LEU A 93 1.68 1.48 -6.09
N GLN A 94 1.48 2.01 -7.31
CA GLN A 94 1.93 3.34 -7.67
C GLN A 94 1.25 4.41 -6.80
N ARG A 95 -0.07 4.34 -6.64
CA ARG A 95 -0.84 5.25 -5.78
C ARG A 95 -0.43 5.14 -4.31
N ALA A 96 -0.17 3.92 -3.82
CA ALA A 96 0.28 3.70 -2.44
C ALA A 96 1.67 4.32 -2.20
N LYS A 97 2.60 4.24 -3.16
CA LYS A 97 3.91 4.89 -3.09
C LYS A 97 3.79 6.41 -3.04
N GLU A 98 2.99 6.99 -3.93
CA GLU A 98 2.73 8.43 -3.97
C GLU A 98 2.17 8.94 -2.63
N LYS A 99 1.21 8.20 -2.05
CA LYS A 99 0.70 8.51 -0.70
C LYS A 99 1.77 8.41 0.39
N SER A 100 2.65 7.40 0.31
CA SER A 100 3.74 7.23 1.28
C SER A 100 4.77 8.36 1.21
N GLU A 101 5.09 8.84 0.01
CA GLU A 101 5.98 9.98 -0.20
C GLU A 101 5.39 11.28 0.36
N ILE A 102 4.11 11.54 0.07
CA ILE A 102 3.40 12.69 0.65
C ILE A 102 3.43 12.62 2.18
N GLN A 103 3.12 11.47 2.77
CA GLN A 103 3.15 11.29 4.21
C GLN A 103 4.55 11.52 4.79
N ARG A 104 5.60 11.01 4.13
CA ARG A 104 7.00 11.22 4.55
C ARG A 104 7.38 12.70 4.51
N MET A 105 6.98 13.41 3.45
CA MET A 105 7.22 14.86 3.32
C MET A 105 6.55 15.65 4.44
N VAL A 106 5.29 15.33 4.78
CA VAL A 106 4.56 15.98 5.86
C VAL A 106 5.23 15.74 7.22
N ILE A 107 5.64 14.50 7.51
CA ILE A 107 6.29 14.13 8.78
C ILE A 107 7.67 14.80 8.93
N SER A 108 8.42 14.95 7.84
CA SER A 108 9.78 15.51 7.89
C SER A 108 9.84 17.02 8.17
N GLY A 109 8.71 17.74 8.19
CA GLY A 109 8.60 19.10 8.74
C GLY A 109 9.45 20.21 8.11
N GLY A 110 10.18 19.93 7.02
CA GLY A 110 11.11 20.88 6.42
C GLY A 110 10.53 21.57 5.19
N ASN A 111 10.23 22.87 5.31
CA ASN A 111 9.87 23.80 4.23
C ASN A 111 9.07 23.17 3.08
N PHE A 112 7.76 23.04 3.29
CA PHE A 112 6.82 22.86 2.19
C PHE A 112 6.97 24.05 1.24
N LYS A 113 7.77 23.89 0.18
CA LYS A 113 7.74 24.74 -1.01
C LYS A 113 6.71 24.10 -1.94
N PRO A 114 5.51 24.70 -2.10
CA PRO A 114 4.49 24.19 -3.01
C PRO A 114 4.97 24.11 -4.46
N ASP A 115 6.11 24.73 -4.79
CA ASP A 115 6.72 24.79 -6.12
C ASP A 115 7.36 23.48 -6.62
N THR A 116 7.57 22.49 -5.77
CA THR A 116 8.26 21.24 -6.18
C THR A 116 7.33 20.16 -6.74
N LEU A 117 6.03 20.23 -6.44
CA LEU A 117 5.00 19.44 -7.09
C LEU A 117 4.16 20.40 -7.90
N LYS A 118 4.12 20.22 -9.23
CA LYS A 118 3.25 21.07 -10.05
C LYS A 118 1.83 20.89 -9.51
N PRO A 119 1.04 21.97 -9.27
CA PRO A 119 -0.33 21.85 -8.80
C PRO A 119 -1.18 20.91 -9.68
N LYS A 120 -0.82 20.75 -10.96
CA LYS A 120 -1.41 19.79 -11.89
C LYS A 120 -1.21 18.31 -11.49
N GLU A 121 -0.08 17.96 -10.88
CA GLU A 121 0.23 16.61 -10.42
C GLU A 121 -0.56 16.29 -9.15
N VAL A 122 -0.54 17.19 -8.16
CA VAL A 122 -1.34 17.03 -6.92
C VAL A 122 -2.83 16.97 -7.24
N VAL A 123 -3.33 17.79 -8.17
CA VAL A 123 -4.73 17.71 -8.63
C VAL A 123 -4.98 16.42 -9.40
N SER A 124 -4.07 15.96 -10.26
CA SER A 124 -4.17 14.64 -10.93
C SER A 124 -4.16 13.47 -9.95
N LEU A 125 -3.57 13.65 -8.78
CA LEU A 125 -3.47 12.68 -7.68
C LEU A 125 -4.73 12.63 -6.81
N LEU A 126 -5.52 13.73 -6.79
CA LEU A 126 -6.73 13.88 -5.99
C LEU A 126 -8.02 13.69 -6.80
N LEU A 127 -7.95 13.58 -8.13
CA LEU A 127 -9.09 13.29 -8.98
C LEU A 127 -9.35 11.78 -9.00
N ASP A 128 -10.61 11.39 -8.81
CA ASP A 128 -11.07 10.01 -8.99
C ASP A 128 -10.95 9.58 -10.47
N ASP A 129 -10.79 8.28 -10.71
CA ASP A 129 -10.46 7.74 -12.04
C ASP A 129 -11.47 8.16 -13.15
N GLU A 130 -12.76 8.32 -12.80
CA GLU A 130 -13.79 8.85 -13.73
C GLU A 130 -13.58 10.33 -14.10
N GLU A 131 -13.14 11.16 -13.15
CA GLU A 131 -12.89 12.58 -13.41
C GLU A 131 -11.62 12.77 -14.24
N LEU A 132 -10.63 11.91 -14.04
CA LEU A 132 -9.41 11.88 -14.84
C LEU A 132 -9.70 11.52 -16.30
N GLU A 133 -10.54 10.50 -16.53
CA GLU A 133 -10.98 10.12 -17.88
C GLU A 133 -11.76 11.23 -18.57
N LYS A 134 -12.70 11.90 -17.88
CA LYS A 134 -13.44 13.05 -18.44
C LYS A 134 -12.52 14.19 -18.83
N LYS A 135 -11.55 14.55 -17.99
CA LYS A 135 -10.56 15.60 -18.30
C LYS A 135 -9.66 15.21 -19.46
N LEU A 136 -9.27 13.95 -19.58
CA LEU A 136 -8.49 13.46 -20.72
C LEU A 136 -9.28 13.56 -22.03
N ARG A 137 -10.57 13.19 -22.01
CA ARG A 137 -11.47 13.32 -23.16
C ARG A 137 -11.67 14.78 -23.57
N GLN A 138 -11.96 15.66 -22.61
CA GLN A 138 -12.07 17.10 -22.86
C GLN A 138 -10.79 17.67 -23.49
N ARG A 139 -9.62 17.31 -22.96
CA ARG A 139 -8.34 17.80 -23.48
C ARG A 139 -8.03 17.25 -24.89
N GLN A 140 -8.55 16.08 -25.27
CA GLN A 140 -8.45 15.53 -26.62
C GLN A 140 -9.40 16.24 -27.60
N GLU A 141 -10.62 16.56 -27.18
CA GLU A 141 -11.56 17.35 -27.97
C GLU A 141 -11.06 18.78 -28.20
N GLU A 142 -10.55 19.43 -27.17
CA GLU A 142 -9.92 20.77 -27.28
C GLU A 142 -8.76 20.76 -28.28
N LYS A 143 -7.90 19.74 -28.24
CA LYS A 143 -6.81 19.59 -29.23
C LYS A 143 -7.32 19.42 -30.65
N ARG A 144 -8.34 18.58 -30.85
CA ARG A 144 -8.94 18.36 -32.19
C ARG A 144 -9.58 19.64 -32.72
N GLN A 145 -10.32 20.37 -31.89
CA GLN A 145 -10.91 21.65 -32.25
C GLN A 145 -9.84 22.70 -32.57
N GLN A 146 -8.74 22.74 -31.82
CA GLN A 146 -7.62 23.63 -32.08
C GLN A 146 -6.93 23.31 -33.42
N GLU A 147 -6.76 22.02 -33.74
CA GLU A 147 -6.21 21.55 -35.02
C GLU A 147 -7.12 21.88 -36.20
N GLU A 148 -8.44 21.70 -36.06
CA GLU A 148 -9.42 22.08 -37.09
C GLU A 148 -9.47 23.59 -37.29
N THR A 149 -9.45 24.37 -36.21
CA THR A 149 -9.47 25.85 -36.27
C THR A 149 -8.21 26.40 -36.94
N ASN A 150 -7.06 25.74 -36.76
CA ASN A 150 -5.82 26.11 -37.43
C ASN A 150 -5.81 25.73 -38.91
N ARG A 151 -6.42 24.59 -39.29
CA ARG A 151 -6.56 24.18 -40.71
C ARG A 151 -7.52 25.04 -41.53
N VAL A 152 -8.50 25.67 -40.89
CA VAL A 152 -9.46 26.58 -41.56
C VAL A 152 -8.90 28.00 -41.73
N LYS A 153 -7.78 28.32 -41.04
CA LYS A 153 -7.12 29.63 -41.13
C LYS A 153 -5.96 29.68 -42.14
N GLU A 154 -5.55 28.55 -42.69
CA GLU A 154 -4.64 28.43 -43.85
C GLU A 154 -5.44 28.34 -45.15
#